data_AF-A0AAD8MXK7-F1
#
_entry.id   AF-A0AAD8MXK7-F1
#
_cell.length_a   1.000
_cell.length_b   1.000
_cell.length_c   1.000
_cell.angle_alpha   90.00
_cell.angle_beta   90.00
_cell.angle_gamma   90.00
#
_symmetry.space_group_name_H-M   'P 1'
#
loop_
_entity.id
_entity.type
_entity.pdbx_description
1 polymer ?
#
loop_
_entity_poly.entity_id
_entity_poly.type
_entity_poly.pdbx_seq_one_letter_code
_entity_poly.pdbx_strand_id
1 'polypeptide(L)'
;MPEIQEKLNLKSANEYKYLSQSNCYSISGVDDAEEFRVVVEALDVVHVSKEDQEKVFAMLAAVLWLGNVSFTVIDNENHVEPVVDEGNNILEYQSDMVHFIHSISTVSCFVFLNISEQK
;
A
#
# COMPACT_ATOMS: atom_id res chain seq x y z
N MET A 1 -6.19 12.99 12.19
CA MET A 1 -4.75 13.32 12.24
C MET A 1 -4.24 13.54 10.83
N PRO A 2 -4.28 14.78 10.30
CA PRO A 2 -3.91 15.09 8.92
C PRO A 2 -2.44 14.78 8.59
N GLU A 3 -1.57 14.88 9.59
CA GLU A 3 -0.11 14.76 9.42
C GLU A 3 0.34 13.37 8.92
N ILE A 4 -0.28 12.28 9.39
CA ILE A 4 0.04 10.92 8.91
C ILE A 4 -0.50 10.71 7.48
N GLN A 5 -1.69 11.23 7.18
CA GLN A 5 -2.26 11.12 5.83
C GLN A 5 -1.41 11.85 4.81
N GLU A 6 -0.96 13.07 5.13
CA GLU A 6 -0.08 13.85 4.26
C GLU A 6 1.32 13.21 4.13
N LYS A 7 1.93 12.80 5.24
CA LYS A 7 3.25 12.14 5.25
C LYS A 7 3.28 10.84 4.43
N LEU A 8 2.18 10.07 4.44
CA LEU A 8 2.06 8.80 3.71
C LEU A 8 1.33 8.94 2.36
N ASN A 9 0.95 10.16 1.97
CA ASN A 9 0.20 10.50 0.77
C ASN A 9 -1.09 9.67 0.61
N LEU A 10 -1.80 9.42 1.70
CA LEU A 10 -3.01 8.59 1.65
C LEU A 10 -4.13 9.29 0.88
N LYS A 11 -4.81 8.52 0.04
CA LYS A 11 -6.01 8.92 -0.71
C LYS A 11 -7.29 8.54 0.06
N SER A 12 -8.43 8.95 -0.48
CA SER A 12 -9.72 8.51 0.05
C SER A 12 -9.88 6.99 -0.09
N ALA A 13 -10.59 6.34 0.83
CA ALA A 13 -10.71 4.87 0.84
C ALA A 13 -11.24 4.29 -0.48
N ASN A 14 -12.13 5.00 -1.17
CA ASN A 14 -12.68 4.62 -2.47
C ASN A 14 -11.68 4.68 -3.64
N GLU A 15 -10.53 5.32 -3.46
CA GLU A 15 -9.46 5.41 -4.46
C GLU A 15 -8.49 4.22 -4.37
N TYR A 16 -8.64 3.34 -3.38
CA TYR A 16 -7.86 2.12 -3.24
C TYR A 16 -8.65 0.91 -3.73
N LYS A 17 -8.12 0.20 -4.74
CA LYS A 17 -8.76 -1.01 -5.33
C LYS A 17 -8.97 -2.13 -4.31
N TYR A 18 -8.13 -2.22 -3.29
CA TYR A 18 -8.33 -3.18 -2.19
C TYR A 18 -9.52 -2.83 -1.31
N LEU A 19 -9.84 -1.55 -1.14
CA LEU A 19 -10.93 -1.10 -0.26
C LEU A 19 -12.24 -0.88 -1.02
N SER A 20 -12.19 -0.66 -2.34
CA SER A 20 -13.37 -0.26 -3.13
C SER A 20 -14.25 -1.40 -3.62
N GLN A 21 -13.89 -2.66 -3.36
CA GLN A 21 -14.63 -3.83 -3.87
C GLN A 21 -16.05 -3.96 -3.30
N SER A 22 -16.26 -3.53 -2.05
CA SER A 22 -17.54 -3.64 -1.36
C SER A 22 -18.43 -2.41 -1.53
N ASN A 23 -17.87 -1.29 -1.99
CA ASN A 23 -18.50 0.05 -1.95
C ASN A 23 -19.01 0.48 -0.55
N CYS A 24 -18.49 -0.13 0.52
CA CYS A 24 -18.84 0.17 1.89
C CYS A 24 -17.62 0.74 2.62
N TYR A 25 -17.63 2.05 2.88
CA TYR A 25 -16.51 2.80 3.46
C TYR A 25 -16.83 3.40 4.83
N SER A 26 -18.02 3.10 5.37
CA SER A 26 -18.44 3.59 6.67
C SER A 26 -19.38 2.58 7.32
N ILE A 27 -19.28 2.45 8.63
CA ILE A 27 -20.15 1.60 9.44
C ILE A 27 -20.98 2.52 10.33
N SER A 28 -22.29 2.31 10.37
CA SER A 28 -23.18 3.16 11.18
C SER A 28 -22.79 3.07 12.66
N GLY A 29 -22.55 4.23 13.28
CA GLY A 29 -22.17 4.34 14.68
C GLY A 29 -20.68 4.13 14.97
N VAL A 30 -19.84 3.98 13.94
CA VAL A 30 -18.38 3.87 14.08
C VAL A 30 -17.72 5.16 13.56
N ASP A 31 -16.79 5.71 14.33
CA ASP A 31 -15.93 6.82 13.93
C ASP A 31 -14.50 6.31 13.78
N ASP A 32 -14.06 6.11 12.54
CA ASP A 32 -12.74 5.55 12.24
C ASP A 32 -11.59 6.43 12.76
N ALA A 33 -11.80 7.75 12.93
CA ALA A 33 -10.79 8.63 13.49
C ALA A 33 -10.60 8.40 14.99
N GLU A 34 -11.69 8.16 15.71
CA GLU A 34 -11.67 7.80 17.12
C GLU A 34 -11.11 6.39 17.34
N GLU A 35 -11.53 5.41 16.54
CA GLU A 35 -10.98 4.05 16.60
C GLU A 35 -9.47 4.03 16.32
N PHE A 36 -9.01 4.81 15.35
CA PHE A 36 -7.57 4.94 15.08
C PHE A 36 -6.82 5.53 16.29
N ARG A 37 -7.39 6.52 16.97
CA ARG A 37 -6.80 7.10 18.19
C ARG A 37 -6.67 6.05 19.29
N VAL A 38 -7.71 5.24 19.50
CA VAL A 38 -7.70 4.13 20.46
C VAL A 38 -6.59 3.12 20.13
N VAL A 39 -6.41 2.79 18.85
CA VAL A 39 -5.33 1.89 18.41
C VAL A 39 -3.94 2.49 18.68
N VAL A 40 -3.73 3.78 18.39
CA VAL A 40 -2.44 4.45 18.67
C VAL A 40 -2.15 4.47 20.17
N GLU A 41 -3.15 4.75 21.00
CA GLU A 41 -3.01 4.71 22.46
C GLU A 41 -2.68 3.29 22.95
N ALA A 42 -3.33 2.27 22.39
CA ALA A 42 -3.04 0.87 22.73
C ALA A 42 -1.59 0.48 22.36
N LEU A 43 -1.07 0.95 21.23
CA LEU A 43 0.33 0.76 20.83
C LEU A 43 1.31 1.44 21.80
N ASP A 44 0.95 2.62 22.33
CA ASP A 44 1.71 3.30 23.37
C ASP A 44 1.70 2.51 24.69
N VAL A 45 0.54 1.96 25.10
CA VAL A 45 0.39 1.13 26.30
C VAL A 45 1.26 -0.14 26.23
N VAL A 46 1.37 -0.77 25.06
CA VAL A 46 2.26 -1.93 24.86
C VAL A 46 3.71 -1.55 24.54
N HIS A 47 4.07 -0.27 24.72
CA HIS A 47 5.44 0.26 24.58
C HIS A 47 6.04 0.07 23.17
N VAL A 48 5.22 0.11 22.12
CA VAL A 48 5.72 0.17 20.74
C VAL A 48 6.27 1.58 20.51
N SER A 49 7.53 1.67 20.09
CA SER A 49 8.19 2.96 19.86
C SER A 49 7.47 3.76 18.77
N LYS A 50 7.53 5.10 18.83
CA LYS A 50 6.94 5.94 17.76
C LYS A 50 7.55 5.64 16.39
N GLU A 51 8.84 5.31 16.34
CA GLU A 51 9.51 4.88 15.11
C GLU A 51 8.89 3.60 14.54
N ASP A 52 8.61 2.61 15.38
CA ASP A 52 8.02 1.35 14.93
C ASP A 52 6.54 1.50 14.58
N GLN A 53 5.79 2.38 15.26
CA GLN A 53 4.43 2.76 14.85
C GLN A 53 4.44 3.36 13.45
N GLU A 54 5.37 4.29 13.17
CA GLU A 54 5.53 4.88 11.84
C GLU A 54 5.87 3.82 10.77
N LYS A 55 6.75 2.86 11.08
CA LYS A 55 7.06 1.74 10.17
C LYS A 55 5.83 0.89 9.87
N VAL A 56 4.99 0.60 10.89
CA VAL A 56 3.75 -0.16 10.71
C VAL A 56 2.78 0.60 9.82
N PHE A 57 2.58 1.90 10.05
CA PHE A 57 1.72 2.72 9.21
C PHE A 57 2.24 2.85 7.77
N ALA A 58 3.56 3.00 7.60
CA ALA A 58 4.20 3.00 6.29
C ALA A 58 4.01 1.67 5.55
N MET A 59 4.12 0.54 6.25
CA MET A 59 3.86 -0.78 5.68
C MET A 59 2.40 -0.94 5.23
N LEU A 60 1.44 -0.50 6.04
CA LEU A 60 0.01 -0.52 5.67
C LEU A 60 -0.27 0.38 4.45
N ALA A 61 0.31 1.59 4.42
CA ALA A 61 0.20 2.48 3.27
C ALA A 61 0.77 1.83 2.00
N ALA A 62 1.93 1.18 2.10
CA ALA A 62 2.53 0.45 0.97
C ALA A 62 1.61 -0.66 0.43
N VAL A 63 0.93 -1.41 1.30
CA VAL A 63 -0.05 -2.43 0.88
C VAL A 63 -1.21 -1.79 0.10
N LEU A 64 -1.73 -0.66 0.57
CA LEU A 64 -2.80 0.06 -0.13
C LEU A 64 -2.35 0.54 -1.52
N TRP A 65 -1.14 1.10 -1.61
CA TRP A 65 -0.54 1.54 -2.87
C TRP A 65 -0.29 0.39 -3.84
N LEU A 66 0.22 -0.74 -3.35
CA LEU A 66 0.44 -1.94 -4.17
C LEU A 66 -0.86 -2.47 -4.77
N GLY A 67 -1.97 -2.39 -4.03
CA GLY A 67 -3.30 -2.76 -4.56
C GLY A 67 -3.74 -1.91 -5.76
N ASN A 68 -3.18 -0.71 -5.91
CA ASN A 68 -3.51 0.19 -7.02
C ASN A 68 -2.62 -0.02 -8.26
N VAL A 69 -1.48 -0.70 -8.10
CA VAL A 69 -0.60 -1.06 -9.23
C VAL A 69 -1.34 -2.04 -10.14
N SER A 70 -1.38 -1.72 -11.43
CA SER A 70 -1.98 -2.57 -12.46
C SER A 70 -0.89 -3.02 -13.42
N PHE A 71 -0.96 -4.26 -13.87
CA PHE A 71 0.02 -4.84 -14.75
C PHE A 71 -0.66 -5.20 -16.08
N THR A 72 0.01 -4.88 -17.19
CA THR A 72 -0.43 -5.31 -18.52
C THR A 72 0.58 -6.31 -19.07
N VAL A 73 0.06 -7.33 -19.75
CA VAL A 73 0.87 -8.32 -20.45
C VAL A 73 1.37 -7.71 -21.75
N ILE A 74 2.68 -7.73 -21.98
CA ILE A 74 3.32 -7.10 -23.14
C ILE A 74 3.65 -8.08 -24.27
N ASP A 75 3.64 -9.39 -23.99
CA ASP A 75 3.88 -10.42 -24.98
C ASP A 75 3.20 -11.75 -24.65
N ASN A 76 3.34 -12.71 -25.56
CA ASN A 76 2.74 -14.04 -25.44
C ASN A 76 3.51 -14.95 -24.46
N GLU A 77 4.56 -14.44 -23.82
CA GLU A 77 5.43 -15.16 -22.86
C GLU A 77 5.10 -14.78 -21.41
N ASN A 78 3.95 -14.12 -21.18
CA ASN A 78 3.48 -13.64 -19.88
C ASN A 78 4.41 -12.59 -19.23
N HIS A 79 5.25 -11.88 -19.99
CA HIS A 79 5.93 -10.72 -19.44
C HIS A 79 4.90 -9.62 -19.13
N VAL A 80 5.06 -8.98 -17.98
CA VAL A 80 4.18 -7.89 -17.52
C VAL A 80 4.95 -6.61 -17.24
N GLU A 81 4.35 -5.49 -17.59
CA GLU A 81 4.85 -4.16 -17.22
C GLU A 81 3.81 -3.44 -16.34
N PRO A 82 4.26 -2.60 -15.40
CA PRO A 82 3.36 -1.76 -14.64
C PRO A 82 2.72 -0.72 -15.57
N VAL A 83 1.39 -0.68 -15.58
CA VAL A 83 0.63 0.39 -16.24
C VAL A 83 0.76 1.64 -15.40
N VAL A 84 1.37 2.69 -15.97
CA VAL A 84 1.39 4.02 -15.34
C VAL A 84 0.03 4.67 -15.59
N ASP A 85 -0.94 4.36 -14.72
CA ASP A 85 -2.20 5.10 -14.65
C ASP A 85 -1.94 6.51 -14.06
N GLU A 86 -2.80 7.49 -14.30
CA GLU A 86 -2.65 8.84 -13.71
C GLU A 86 -2.71 8.79 -12.16
N GLY A 87 -3.22 7.70 -11.59
CA GLY A 87 -3.14 7.36 -10.16
C GLY A 87 -1.78 6.83 -9.68
N ASN A 88 -0.86 6.51 -10.59
CA ASN A 88 0.46 5.88 -10.39
C ASN A 88 1.63 6.88 -10.52
N ASN A 89 1.48 8.10 -9.99
CA ASN A 89 2.66 8.89 -9.61
C ASN A 89 3.41 8.22 -8.43
N ILE A 90 3.66 6.92 -8.46
CA ILE A 90 4.47 6.20 -7.47
C ILE A 90 5.95 6.58 -7.62
N LEU A 91 6.33 7.19 -8.76
CA LEU A 91 7.72 7.51 -9.11
C LEU A 91 8.24 8.84 -8.54
N GLU A 92 7.38 9.67 -7.93
CA GLU A 92 7.79 10.97 -7.36
C GLU A 92 7.75 11.02 -5.81
N TYR A 93 7.22 9.98 -5.14
CA TYR A 93 6.79 10.10 -3.74
C TYR A 93 7.65 9.24 -2.80
N GLN A 94 8.64 9.92 -2.20
CA GLN A 94 9.63 9.44 -1.24
C GLN A 94 10.47 8.22 -1.65
N SER A 95 11.77 8.49 -1.87
CA SER A 95 12.89 7.54 -2.02
C SER A 95 12.70 6.21 -1.27
N ASP A 96 12.22 6.26 -0.03
CA ASP A 96 12.20 5.10 0.86
C ASP A 96 11.02 4.14 0.59
N MET A 97 9.84 4.65 0.21
CA MET A 97 8.74 3.78 -0.24
C MET A 97 9.00 3.21 -1.64
N VAL A 98 9.66 3.99 -2.52
CA VAL A 98 10.07 3.51 -3.84
C VAL A 98 11.07 2.37 -3.71
N HIS A 99 12.03 2.44 -2.79
CA HIS A 99 12.96 1.33 -2.53
C HIS A 99 12.23 0.06 -2.04
N PHE A 100 11.21 0.20 -1.20
CA PHE A 100 10.40 -0.92 -0.74
C PHE A 100 9.53 -1.52 -1.85
N ILE A 101 8.84 -0.68 -2.64
CA ILE A 101 8.01 -1.13 -3.78
C ILE A 101 8.88 -1.71 -4.90
N HIS A 102 10.04 -1.13 -5.20
CA HIS A 102 11.00 -1.67 -6.17
C HIS A 102 11.60 -2.99 -5.68
N SER A 103 11.86 -3.14 -4.38
CA SER A 103 12.27 -4.42 -3.79
C SER A 103 11.17 -5.47 -3.95
N ILE A 104 9.90 -5.13 -3.66
CA ILE A 104 8.76 -6.04 -3.83
C ILE A 104 8.51 -6.37 -5.31
N SER A 105 8.58 -5.40 -6.21
CA SER A 105 8.41 -5.60 -7.65
C SER A 105 9.53 -6.50 -8.20
N THR A 106 10.77 -6.28 -7.78
CA THR A 106 11.92 -7.13 -8.15
C THR A 106 11.71 -8.56 -7.65
N VAL A 107 11.28 -8.73 -6.40
CA VAL A 107 11.00 -10.07 -5.83
C VAL A 107 9.82 -10.74 -6.54
N SER A 108 8.76 -10.00 -6.87
CA SER A 108 7.61 -10.52 -7.60
C SER A 108 8.02 -10.99 -9.00
N CYS A 109 8.76 -10.18 -9.77
CA CYS A 109 9.32 -10.59 -11.05
C CYS A 109 10.23 -11.82 -10.90
N PHE A 110 11.03 -11.91 -9.84
CA PHE A 110 11.90 -13.07 -9.58
C PHE A 110 11.11 -14.35 -9.27
N VAL A 111 10.03 -14.25 -8.50
CA VAL A 111 9.13 -15.37 -8.18
C VAL A 111 8.40 -15.83 -9.44
N PHE A 112 7.88 -14.90 -10.26
CA PHE A 112 7.19 -15.23 -11.51
C PHE A 112 8.14 -15.85 -12.56
N LEU A 113 9.37 -15.34 -12.71
CA LEU A 113 10.37 -15.91 -13.61
C LEU A 113 10.82 -17.31 -13.16
N ASN A 114 11.08 -17.51 -11.86
CA ASN A 114 11.45 -18.84 -11.32
C ASN A 114 10.34 -19.89 -11.47
N ILE A 115 9.06 -19.48 -11.41
CA ILE A 115 7.95 -20.41 -11.64
C ILE A 115 7.84 -20.77 -13.14
N SER A 116 8.24 -19.87 -14.05
CA SER A 116 8.23 -20.16 -15.49
C SER A 116 9.39 -21.07 -15.94
N GLU A 117 10.55 -21.02 -15.28
CA GLU A 117 11.72 -21.86 -15.60
C GLU A 117 11.65 -23.28 -15.02
N GLN A 118 10.65 -23.60 -14.19
CA GLN A 118 10.45 -24.93 -13.58
C GLN A 118 9.38 -25.77 -14.29
N LYS A 119 9.02 -25.46 -15.54
CA LYS A 119 8.10 -26.24 -16.37
C LYS A 119 8.73 -26.59 -17.71
#